data_AF-A0A523GQY0-F1
#
_entry.id   AF-A0A523GQY0-F1
#
_cell.length_a   1.000
_cell.length_b   1.000
_cell.length_c   1.000
_cell.angle_alpha   90.00
_cell.angle_beta   90.00
_cell.angle_gamma   90.00
#
_symmetry.space_group_name_H-M   'P 1'
#
loop_
_entity.id
_entity.type
_entity.pdbx_description
1 polymer ?
#
loop_
_entity_poly.entity_id
_entity_poly.type
_entity_poly.pdbx_seq_one_letter_code
_entity_poly.pdbx_strand_id
1 'polypeptide(L)'
;EGDTLILISNSELNKVITSQLDNYTRVSHISLDVLRVDLDPIVSKKVVVQFISEIEYKEGYKSLGMVILTPDSVEVSGPSEILDSIQSIITETFVIKEVSESINVTLLLQNPKNSILVLSNETTELQLIVEEFTQKHLTIPVEVINIPSDIELRLLPESIEVSFEVSLSEFNRISEKDFRMVCDYAARPSEENFMIPKLLIIPEGLYHIELKTKKIEYLIFK
;
A
#
# COMPACT_ATOMS: atom_id res chain seq x y z
N GLU A 1 28.56 -17.04 18.17
CA GLU A 1 28.84 -17.06 16.73
C GLU A 1 29.27 -18.48 16.40
N GLY A 2 28.48 -19.20 15.60
CA GLY A 2 28.85 -20.54 15.14
C GLY A 2 29.66 -20.44 13.85
N ASP A 3 30.55 -21.39 13.61
CA ASP A 3 31.34 -21.42 12.38
C ASP A 3 30.41 -21.54 11.16
N THR A 4 30.39 -20.51 10.32
CA THR A 4 29.63 -20.45 9.05
C THR A 4 30.31 -21.23 7.92
N LEU A 5 31.42 -21.91 8.24
CA LEU A 5 32.24 -22.65 7.29
C LEU A 5 32.67 -23.98 7.92
N ILE A 6 32.22 -25.08 7.33
CA ILE A 6 32.68 -26.43 7.67
C ILE A 6 33.58 -26.92 6.53
N LEU A 7 34.78 -27.35 6.89
CA LEU A 7 35.71 -28.01 5.98
C LEU A 7 35.76 -29.50 6.33
N ILE A 8 35.36 -30.34 5.38
CA ILE A 8 35.42 -31.80 5.52
C ILE A 8 36.62 -32.28 4.72
N SER A 9 37.62 -32.83 5.40
CA SER A 9 38.81 -33.37 4.73
C SER A 9 38.48 -34.60 3.89
N ASN A 10 39.31 -34.90 2.89
CA ASN A 10 39.21 -36.13 2.09
C ASN A 10 39.12 -37.39 2.99
N SER A 11 39.85 -37.42 4.09
CA SER A 11 39.86 -38.56 5.03
C SER A 11 38.52 -38.75 5.75
N GLU A 12 37.86 -37.66 6.13
CA GLU A 12 36.54 -37.69 6.77
C GLU A 12 35.46 -38.03 5.75
N LEU A 13 35.56 -37.46 4.55
CA LEU A 13 34.65 -37.76 3.46
C LEU A 13 34.72 -39.25 3.07
N ASN A 14 35.93 -39.82 3.02
CA ASN A 14 36.11 -41.25 2.76
C ASN A 14 35.48 -42.13 3.83
N LYS A 15 35.62 -41.76 5.12
CA LYS A 15 34.95 -42.47 6.22
C LYS A 15 33.43 -42.42 6.09
N VAL A 16 32.85 -41.24 5.82
CA VAL A 16 31.40 -41.07 5.66
C VAL A 16 30.89 -41.88 4.47
N ILE A 17 31.52 -41.77 3.30
CA ILE A 17 31.10 -42.51 2.10
C ILE A 17 31.23 -44.01 2.32
N THR A 18 32.36 -44.49 2.83
CA THR A 18 32.57 -45.93 3.07
C THR A 18 31.55 -46.49 4.06
N SER A 19 31.12 -45.71 5.06
CA SER A 19 30.08 -46.14 6.01
C SER A 19 28.69 -46.35 5.40
N GLN A 20 28.42 -45.77 4.22
CA GLN A 20 27.16 -45.89 3.50
C GLN A 20 27.19 -46.98 2.40
N LEU A 21 28.33 -47.62 2.19
CA LEU A 21 28.53 -48.65 1.18
C LEU A 21 28.45 -50.05 1.79
N ASP A 22 28.13 -51.04 0.95
CA ASP A 22 28.14 -52.43 1.36
C ASP A 22 29.58 -52.98 1.49
N ASN A 23 29.72 -54.14 2.14
CA ASN A 23 31.02 -54.75 2.43
C ASN A 23 31.80 -55.20 1.18
N TYR A 24 31.19 -55.16 -0.01
CA TYR A 24 31.80 -55.57 -1.28
C TYR A 24 32.26 -54.39 -2.14
N THR A 25 31.84 -53.18 -1.80
CA THR A 25 32.18 -51.95 -2.54
C THR A 25 33.27 -51.17 -1.79
N ARG A 26 34.32 -50.78 -2.52
CA ARG A 26 35.44 -50.00 -1.96
C ARG A 26 35.58 -48.67 -2.67
N VAL A 27 35.79 -47.61 -1.90
CA VAL A 27 36.16 -46.29 -2.42
C VAL A 27 37.60 -46.36 -2.92
N SER A 28 37.80 -46.23 -4.23
CA SER A 28 39.13 -46.27 -4.84
C SER A 28 39.86 -44.94 -4.74
N HIS A 29 39.15 -43.85 -5.05
CA HIS A 29 39.70 -42.50 -5.04
C HIS A 29 38.57 -41.47 -4.89
N ILE A 30 38.82 -40.42 -4.11
CA ILE A 30 37.97 -39.23 -4.00
C ILE A 30 38.80 -38.07 -4.54
N SER A 31 38.31 -37.40 -5.59
CA SER A 31 39.03 -36.33 -6.28
C SER A 31 39.07 -34.98 -5.57
N LEU A 32 38.38 -34.86 -4.43
CA LEU A 32 38.31 -33.62 -3.63
C LEU A 32 39.24 -33.73 -2.42
N ASP A 33 40.18 -32.81 -2.28
CA ASP A 33 41.06 -32.76 -1.10
C ASP A 33 40.32 -32.29 0.15
N VAL A 34 39.41 -31.32 -0.03
CA VAL A 34 38.52 -30.77 1.01
C VAL A 34 37.17 -30.46 0.39
N LEU A 35 36.09 -30.90 1.02
CA LEU A 35 34.74 -30.43 0.74
C LEU A 35 34.44 -29.23 1.64
N ARG A 36 34.15 -28.10 1.01
CA ARG A 36 33.74 -26.87 1.68
C ARG A 36 32.22 -26.83 1.77
N VAL A 37 31.69 -26.64 2.97
CA VAL A 37 30.26 -26.44 3.22
C VAL A 37 30.09 -25.11 3.93
N ASP A 38 29.48 -24.15 3.23
CA ASP A 38 29.08 -22.87 3.82
C ASP A 38 27.72 -23.08 4.50
N LEU A 39 27.63 -22.69 5.78
CA LEU A 39 26.41 -22.79 6.59
C LEU A 39 25.79 -21.40 6.76
N ASP A 40 24.55 -21.27 6.32
CA ASP A 40 23.80 -20.04 6.53
C ASP A 40 23.20 -19.99 7.94
N PRO A 41 23.37 -18.89 8.68
CA PRO A 41 22.67 -18.70 9.93
C PRO A 41 21.17 -18.62 9.67
N ILE A 42 20.40 -19.30 10.51
CA ILE A 42 18.96 -19.08 10.59
C ILE A 42 18.73 -17.77 11.34
N VAL A 43 18.14 -16.81 10.63
CA VAL A 43 17.80 -15.48 11.14
C VAL A 43 16.30 -15.25 11.01
N SER A 44 15.78 -14.29 11.76
CA SER A 44 14.36 -13.90 11.75
C SER A 44 14.23 -12.43 11.36
N LYS A 45 13.24 -12.14 10.53
CA LYS A 45 12.96 -10.79 10.01
C LYS A 45 11.46 -10.55 10.03
N LYS A 46 11.06 -9.40 10.59
CA LYS A 46 9.68 -8.95 10.53
C LYS A 46 9.42 -8.27 9.18
N VAL A 47 8.42 -8.75 8.45
CA VAL A 47 8.04 -8.22 7.13
C VAL A 47 6.55 -7.91 7.11
N VAL A 48 6.17 -6.93 6.29
CA VAL A 48 4.76 -6.51 6.16
C VAL A 48 3.95 -7.54 5.37
N VAL A 49 2.67 -7.68 5.73
CA VAL A 49 1.72 -8.44 4.94
C VAL A 49 1.09 -7.55 3.89
N GLN A 50 1.08 -8.00 2.64
CA GLN A 50 0.45 -7.31 1.51
C GLN A 50 -0.82 -8.04 1.09
N PHE A 51 -1.93 -7.31 1.12
CA PHE A 51 -3.22 -7.82 0.65
C PHE A 51 -3.27 -7.86 -0.87
N ILE A 52 -3.55 -9.03 -1.42
CA ILE A 52 -3.75 -9.24 -2.87
C ILE A 52 -5.22 -9.55 -3.11
N SER A 53 -5.87 -8.74 -3.95
CA SER A 53 -7.31 -8.86 -4.14
C SER A 53 -7.83 -8.38 -5.50
N GLU A 54 -8.95 -8.96 -5.90
CA GLU A 54 -9.81 -8.50 -6.98
C GLU A 54 -11.22 -8.32 -6.42
N ILE A 55 -11.56 -7.08 -6.04
CA ILE A 55 -12.84 -6.74 -5.41
C ILE A 55 -13.68 -5.93 -6.40
N GLU A 56 -14.82 -6.47 -6.78
CA GLU A 56 -15.82 -5.77 -7.58
C GLU A 56 -17.01 -5.40 -6.68
N TYR A 57 -17.21 -4.10 -6.46
CA TYR A 57 -18.31 -3.58 -5.66
C TYR A 57 -19.60 -3.52 -6.46
N LYS A 58 -20.72 -3.68 -5.77
CA LYS A 58 -22.04 -3.36 -6.34
C LYS A 58 -22.11 -1.86 -6.66
N GLU A 59 -22.89 -1.49 -7.67
CA GLU A 59 -23.14 -0.07 -8.00
C GLU A 59 -23.62 0.70 -6.76
N GLY A 60 -23.02 1.87 -6.53
CA GLY A 60 -23.26 2.71 -5.36
C GLY A 60 -22.50 2.29 -4.09
N TYR A 61 -21.77 1.17 -4.09
CA TYR A 61 -20.99 0.72 -2.93
C TYR A 61 -19.48 0.88 -3.17
N LYS A 62 -18.74 1.26 -2.12
CA LYS A 62 -17.27 1.38 -2.15
C LYS A 62 -16.67 1.05 -0.80
N SER A 63 -15.35 0.83 -0.78
CA SER A 63 -14.59 0.76 0.47
C SER A 63 -14.58 2.11 1.19
N LEU A 64 -14.84 2.08 2.49
CA LEU A 64 -14.60 3.21 3.38
C LEU A 64 -13.24 3.03 4.07
N GLY A 65 -12.32 3.95 3.81
CA GLY A 65 -10.98 3.92 4.39
C GLY A 65 -10.07 2.84 3.81
N MET A 66 -9.04 2.47 4.58
CA MET A 66 -8.05 1.47 4.20
C MET A 66 -8.43 0.08 4.68
N VAL A 67 -7.95 -0.94 3.96
CA VAL A 67 -7.98 -2.33 4.41
C VAL A 67 -7.13 -2.48 5.68
N ILE A 68 -7.65 -3.19 6.68
CA ILE A 68 -6.93 -3.52 7.91
C ILE A 68 -6.60 -5.00 7.90
N LEU A 69 -5.33 -5.33 8.13
CA LEU A 69 -4.85 -6.69 8.30
C LEU A 69 -4.39 -6.90 9.74
N THR A 70 -4.79 -8.02 10.36
CA THR A 70 -4.34 -8.41 11.70
C THR A 70 -3.87 -9.86 11.72
N PRO A 71 -2.56 -10.12 11.90
CA PRO A 71 -1.48 -9.14 12.00
C PRO A 71 -1.14 -8.47 10.65
N ASP A 72 -0.73 -7.20 10.68
CA ASP A 72 -0.28 -6.43 9.50
C ASP A 72 1.13 -6.81 9.02
N SER A 73 1.80 -7.65 9.79
CA SER A 73 3.20 -8.03 9.63
C SER A 73 3.46 -9.36 10.32
N VAL A 74 4.37 -10.14 9.76
CA VAL A 74 4.72 -11.47 10.26
C VAL A 74 6.22 -11.62 10.39
N GLU A 75 6.66 -12.43 11.34
CA GLU A 75 8.06 -12.80 11.45
C GLU A 75 8.34 -13.99 10.53
N VAL A 76 9.36 -13.86 9.69
CA VAL A 76 9.80 -14.89 8.76
C VAL A 76 11.20 -15.31 9.18
N SER A 77 11.39 -16.61 9.40
CA SER A 77 12.65 -17.19 9.85
C SER A 77 13.21 -18.16 8.82
N GLY A 78 14.52 -18.09 8.56
CA GLY A 78 15.21 -18.99 7.65
C GLY A 78 16.64 -18.54 7.35
N PRO A 79 17.31 -19.13 6.34
CA PRO A 79 18.68 -18.74 5.96
C PRO A 79 18.75 -17.27 5.60
N SER A 80 19.80 -16.59 6.06
CA SER A 80 19.99 -15.16 5.83
C SER A 80 19.96 -14.77 4.36
N GLU A 81 20.62 -15.54 3.49
CA GLU A 81 20.68 -15.22 2.04
C GLU A 81 19.30 -15.23 1.39
N ILE A 82 18.42 -16.16 1.79
CA ILE A 82 17.03 -16.22 1.30
C ILE A 82 16.21 -15.08 1.92
N LEU A 83 16.33 -14.88 3.23
CA LEU A 83 15.53 -13.92 3.98
C LEU A 83 15.80 -12.47 3.57
N ASP A 84 17.02 -12.15 3.16
CA ASP A 84 17.42 -10.82 2.69
C ASP A 84 16.62 -10.38 1.45
N SER A 85 16.25 -11.33 0.57
CA SER A 85 15.47 -11.06 -0.64
C SER A 85 13.98 -10.76 -0.37
N ILE A 86 13.49 -11.05 0.84
CA ILE A 86 12.06 -10.98 1.17
C ILE A 86 11.73 -9.60 1.75
N GLN A 87 10.89 -8.86 1.03
CA GLN A 87 10.42 -7.53 1.45
C GLN A 87 9.04 -7.58 2.10
N SER A 88 8.20 -8.51 1.67
CA SER A 88 6.82 -8.68 2.13
C SER A 88 6.38 -10.13 1.99
N ILE A 89 5.33 -10.48 2.73
CA ILE A 89 4.54 -11.69 2.51
C ILE A 89 3.19 -11.28 1.94
N ILE A 90 2.77 -11.92 0.85
CA ILE A 90 1.49 -11.62 0.24
C ILE A 90 0.41 -12.57 0.77
N THR A 91 -0.84 -12.13 0.83
CA THR A 91 -1.98 -13.04 1.04
C THR A 91 -2.21 -13.87 -0.21
N GLU A 92 -2.92 -14.99 -0.08
CA GLU A 92 -3.61 -15.59 -1.23
C GLU A 92 -4.55 -14.56 -1.87
N THR A 93 -4.72 -14.64 -3.19
CA THR A 93 -5.56 -13.71 -3.94
C THR A 93 -7.02 -13.84 -3.50
N PHE A 94 -7.56 -12.79 -2.91
CA PHE A 94 -8.96 -12.71 -2.51
C PHE A 94 -9.82 -12.14 -3.64
N VAL A 95 -10.71 -12.95 -4.21
CA VAL A 95 -11.59 -12.56 -5.32
C VAL A 95 -13.04 -12.57 -4.86
N ILE A 96 -13.72 -11.43 -4.99
CA ILE A 96 -15.14 -11.30 -4.65
C ILE A 96 -15.83 -10.26 -5.54
N LYS A 97 -17.10 -10.48 -5.85
CA LYS A 97 -17.92 -9.63 -6.72
C LYS A 97 -19.22 -9.22 -6.07
N GLU A 98 -19.84 -8.17 -6.59
CA GLU A 98 -21.11 -7.61 -6.10
C GLU A 98 -21.07 -7.28 -4.61
N VAL A 99 -19.94 -6.77 -4.12
CA VAL A 99 -19.77 -6.47 -2.69
C VAL A 99 -20.62 -5.25 -2.30
N SER A 100 -21.51 -5.45 -1.34
CA SER A 100 -22.32 -4.39 -0.71
C SER A 100 -22.28 -4.40 0.82
N GLU A 101 -21.50 -5.30 1.41
CA GLU A 101 -21.38 -5.45 2.86
C GLU A 101 -19.91 -5.45 3.28
N SER A 102 -19.65 -5.06 4.53
CA SER A 102 -18.30 -5.08 5.09
C SER A 102 -17.78 -6.51 5.20
N ILE A 103 -16.50 -6.69 4.89
CA ILE A 103 -15.86 -8.01 4.81
C ILE A 103 -14.96 -8.22 6.02
N ASN A 104 -15.18 -9.33 6.72
CA ASN A 104 -14.32 -9.79 7.80
C ASN A 104 -14.00 -11.28 7.56
N VAL A 105 -12.80 -11.57 7.06
CA VAL A 105 -12.41 -12.94 6.69
C VAL A 105 -10.97 -13.24 7.07
N THR A 106 -10.65 -14.50 7.31
CA THR A 106 -9.26 -14.95 7.47
C THR A 106 -8.69 -15.31 6.11
N LEU A 107 -7.54 -14.73 5.77
CA LEU A 107 -6.78 -15.00 4.56
C LEU A 107 -5.55 -15.83 4.90
N LEU A 108 -5.24 -16.80 4.04
CA LEU A 108 -3.97 -17.52 4.10
C LEU A 108 -2.85 -16.61 3.56
N LEU A 109 -1.67 -16.71 4.19
CA LEU A 109 -0.46 -16.08 3.69
C LEU A 109 0.22 -17.02 2.71
N GLN A 110 0.61 -16.48 1.56
CA GLN A 110 1.36 -17.24 0.58
C GLN A 110 2.81 -17.40 1.06
N ASN A 111 3.12 -18.59 1.55
CA ASN A 111 4.51 -18.96 1.80
C ASN A 111 5.24 -19.05 0.44
N PRO A 112 6.40 -18.39 0.27
CA PRO A 112 7.24 -18.58 -0.91
C PRO A 112 7.47 -20.08 -1.14
N LYS A 113 6.88 -20.62 -2.22
CA LYS A 113 6.92 -22.06 -2.52
C LYS A 113 8.37 -22.53 -2.60
N ASN A 114 8.68 -23.63 -1.91
CA ASN A 114 10.01 -24.27 -1.79
C ASN A 114 10.97 -23.66 -0.75
N SER A 115 10.50 -22.75 0.09
CA SER A 115 11.38 -22.06 1.02
C SER A 115 11.46 -22.81 2.36
N ILE A 116 12.69 -22.98 2.87
CA ILE A 116 13.00 -23.40 4.24
C ILE A 116 12.65 -22.30 5.25
N LEU A 117 11.63 -21.51 4.94
CA LEU A 117 11.17 -20.38 5.73
C LEU A 117 9.99 -20.79 6.58
N VAL A 118 9.98 -20.27 7.81
CA VAL A 118 8.92 -20.46 8.78
C VAL A 118 8.31 -19.10 9.07
N LEU A 119 6.99 -18.98 8.90
CA LEU A 119 6.24 -17.79 9.27
C LEU A 119 5.72 -17.96 10.71
N SER A 120 5.74 -16.88 11.50
CA SER A 120 5.12 -16.87 12.84
C SER A 120 3.61 -17.08 12.81
N ASN A 121 2.98 -16.68 11.70
CA ASN A 121 1.56 -16.81 11.44
C ASN A 121 1.37 -17.23 9.98
N GLU A 122 0.51 -18.20 9.74
CA GLU A 122 0.16 -18.64 8.38
C GLU A 122 -1.06 -17.89 7.82
N THR A 123 -1.72 -17.09 8.65
CA THR A 123 -2.95 -16.38 8.31
C THR A 123 -2.96 -14.95 8.83
N THR A 124 -3.80 -14.13 8.22
CA THR A 124 -4.17 -12.79 8.69
C THR A 124 -5.66 -12.60 8.61
N GLU A 125 -6.24 -11.85 9.54
CA GLU A 125 -7.61 -11.39 9.48
C GLU A 125 -7.68 -10.12 8.61
N LEU A 126 -8.55 -10.13 7.62
CA LEU A 126 -8.92 -8.99 6.78
C LEU A 126 -10.16 -8.32 7.38
N GLN A 127 -10.08 -7.01 7.60
CA GLN A 127 -11.26 -6.17 7.84
C GLN A 127 -11.32 -5.08 6.76
N LEU A 128 -12.44 -5.04 6.05
CA LEU A 128 -12.73 -4.04 5.02
C LEU A 128 -14.14 -3.49 5.22
N ILE A 129 -14.24 -2.20 5.51
CA ILE A 129 -15.52 -1.52 5.65
C ILE A 129 -16.03 -1.16 4.26
N VAL A 130 -17.29 -1.48 4.00
CA VAL A 130 -17.99 -1.16 2.76
C VAL A 130 -19.27 -0.42 3.10
N GLU A 131 -19.49 0.71 2.44
CA GLU A 131 -20.68 1.52 2.60
C GLU A 131 -21.27 1.91 1.24
N GLU A 132 -22.53 2.34 1.27
CA GLU A 132 -23.18 2.99 0.15
C GLU A 132 -22.73 4.46 0.07
N PHE A 133 -22.41 4.90 -1.14
CA PHE A 133 -21.97 6.23 -1.48
C PHE A 133 -23.03 6.92 -2.33
N THR A 134 -23.18 8.22 -2.10
CA THR A 134 -24.09 9.06 -2.87
C THR A 134 -23.37 10.33 -3.32
N GLN A 135 -23.89 10.96 -4.36
CA GLN A 135 -23.37 12.21 -4.86
C GLN A 135 -23.85 13.36 -3.98
N LYS A 136 -22.91 14.22 -3.55
CA LYS A 136 -23.19 15.45 -2.84
C LYS A 136 -22.64 16.64 -3.62
N HIS A 137 -23.41 17.73 -3.62
CA HIS A 137 -23.01 19.00 -4.19
C HIS A 137 -22.93 20.04 -3.08
N LEU A 138 -21.81 20.77 -3.01
CA LEU A 138 -21.62 21.89 -2.09
C LEU A 138 -21.14 23.11 -2.85
N THR A 139 -21.67 24.28 -2.51
CA THR A 139 -21.15 25.55 -3.01
C THR A 139 -20.11 26.06 -2.03
N ILE A 140 -18.85 26.09 -2.46
CA ILE A 140 -17.71 26.44 -1.62
C ILE A 140 -17.24 27.84 -2.03
N PRO A 141 -17.06 28.79 -1.09
CA PRO A 141 -16.51 30.11 -1.40
C PRO A 141 -15.04 30.00 -1.83
N VAL A 142 -14.61 30.88 -2.73
CA VAL A 142 -13.25 30.91 -3.24
C VAL A 142 -12.48 32.04 -2.57
N GLU A 143 -11.39 31.70 -1.88
CA GLU A 143 -10.45 32.68 -1.35
C GLU A 143 -9.42 33.06 -2.40
N VAL A 144 -8.97 34.30 -2.41
CA VAL A 144 -7.81 34.71 -3.23
C VAL A 144 -6.63 34.95 -2.31
N ILE A 145 -5.51 34.31 -2.62
CA ILE A 145 -4.27 34.42 -1.85
C ILE A 145 -3.20 35.14 -2.68
N ASN A 146 -2.19 35.67 -1.99
CA ASN A 146 -1.05 36.36 -2.59
C ASN A 146 -1.42 37.60 -3.43
N ILE A 147 -2.46 38.33 -3.02
CA ILE A 147 -2.85 39.60 -3.65
C ILE A 147 -1.93 40.72 -3.13
N PRO A 148 -1.34 41.56 -4.00
CA PRO A 148 -0.64 42.77 -3.60
C PRO A 148 -1.53 43.73 -2.79
N SER A 149 -0.95 44.46 -1.85
CA SER A 149 -1.70 45.33 -0.92
C SER A 149 -2.41 46.51 -1.58
N ASP A 150 -2.03 46.86 -2.81
CA ASP A 150 -2.57 47.96 -3.61
C ASP A 150 -3.66 47.50 -4.60
N ILE A 151 -4.05 46.23 -4.58
CA ILE A 151 -5.02 45.66 -5.52
C ILE A 151 -6.26 45.19 -4.77
N GLU A 152 -7.40 45.77 -5.10
CA GLU A 152 -8.71 45.22 -4.74
C GLU A 152 -9.25 44.42 -5.94
N LEU A 153 -9.70 43.19 -5.70
CA LEU A 153 -10.25 42.35 -6.76
C LEU A 153 -11.46 41.55 -6.30
N ARG A 154 -12.36 41.26 -7.24
CA ARG A 154 -13.48 40.34 -7.04
C ARG A 154 -13.46 39.21 -8.04
N LEU A 155 -13.85 38.03 -7.57
CA LEU A 155 -13.98 36.82 -8.36
C LEU A 155 -15.39 36.71 -8.96
N LEU A 156 -15.48 36.16 -10.16
CA LEU A 156 -16.73 35.86 -10.84
C LEU A 156 -16.68 34.43 -11.39
N PRO A 157 -17.35 33.47 -10.74
CA PRO A 157 -18.12 33.58 -9.48
C PRO A 157 -17.24 33.64 -8.22
N GLU A 158 -17.78 34.16 -7.10
CA GLU A 158 -17.13 34.18 -5.77
C GLU A 158 -17.16 32.81 -5.07
N SER A 159 -17.93 31.85 -5.60
CA SER A 159 -18.06 30.49 -5.08
C SER A 159 -18.22 29.49 -6.23
N ILE A 160 -17.73 28.26 -6.04
CA ILE A 160 -17.87 27.18 -7.02
C ILE A 160 -18.64 26.02 -6.40
N GLU A 161 -19.54 25.45 -7.19
CA GLU A 161 -20.16 24.16 -6.88
C GLU A 161 -19.15 23.02 -7.10
N VAL A 162 -18.90 22.26 -6.05
CA VAL A 162 -18.07 21.06 -6.06
C VAL A 162 -18.98 19.86 -5.85
N SER A 163 -18.88 18.88 -6.74
CA SER A 163 -19.55 17.60 -6.64
C SER A 163 -18.55 16.52 -6.22
N PHE A 164 -18.97 15.62 -5.35
CA PHE A 164 -18.16 14.50 -4.91
C PHE A 164 -19.06 13.37 -4.44
N GLU A 165 -18.50 12.17 -4.35
CA GLU A 165 -19.15 11.03 -3.73
C GLU A 165 -18.70 10.91 -2.27
N VAL A 166 -19.67 10.68 -1.39
CA VAL A 166 -19.49 10.55 0.05
C VAL A 166 -20.32 9.39 0.55
N SER A 167 -19.87 8.70 1.61
CA SER A 167 -20.66 7.67 2.24
C SER A 167 -21.95 8.24 2.84
N LEU A 168 -23.01 7.43 2.89
CA LEU A 168 -24.29 7.84 3.47
C LEU A 168 -24.16 8.27 4.94
N SER A 169 -23.26 7.63 5.68
CA SER A 169 -22.99 7.94 7.09
C SER A 169 -22.42 9.36 7.28
N GLU A 170 -21.57 9.81 6.36
CA GLU A 170 -20.88 11.10 6.41
C GLU A 170 -21.62 12.21 5.66
N PHE A 171 -22.68 11.87 4.92
CA PHE A 171 -23.42 12.81 4.07
C PHE A 171 -23.87 14.07 4.82
N ASN A 172 -24.40 13.95 6.03
CA ASN A 172 -24.87 15.10 6.82
C ASN A 172 -23.74 15.81 7.58
N ARG A 173 -22.60 15.14 7.80
CA ARG A 173 -21.46 15.69 8.55
C ARG A 173 -20.64 16.65 7.70
N ILE A 174 -20.37 16.27 6.45
CA ILE A 174 -19.51 17.06 5.56
C ILE A 174 -20.23 18.32 5.10
N SER A 175 -19.57 19.47 5.25
CA SER A 175 -20.09 20.80 4.93
C SER A 175 -19.07 21.61 4.13
N GLU A 176 -19.48 22.77 3.62
CA GLU A 176 -18.61 23.69 2.88
C GLU A 176 -17.41 24.18 3.71
N LYS A 177 -17.53 24.16 5.04
CA LYS A 177 -16.48 24.61 5.98
C LYS A 177 -15.32 23.63 6.11
N ASP A 178 -15.53 22.39 5.70
CA ASP A 178 -14.50 21.35 5.73
C ASP A 178 -13.58 21.42 4.48
N PHE A 179 -13.89 22.32 3.55
CA PHE A 179 -13.11 22.57 2.36
C PHE A 179 -12.45 23.94 2.42
N ARG A 180 -11.30 24.05 1.76
CA ARG A 180 -10.68 25.35 1.49
C ARG A 180 -10.31 25.44 0.02
N MET A 181 -11.00 26.30 -0.70
CA MET A 181 -10.76 26.55 -2.12
C MET A 181 -10.07 27.90 -2.29
N VAL A 182 -8.98 27.90 -3.06
CA VAL A 182 -8.14 29.08 -3.25
C VAL A 182 -7.84 29.33 -4.73
N CYS A 183 -7.73 30.60 -5.09
CA CYS A 183 -7.10 31.09 -6.31
C CYS A 183 -5.81 31.83 -5.92
N ASP A 184 -4.68 31.43 -6.49
CA ASP A 184 -3.40 32.08 -6.23
C ASP A 184 -3.16 33.20 -7.25
N TYR A 185 -3.20 34.45 -6.79
CA TYR A 185 -3.01 35.62 -7.63
C TYR A 185 -1.59 35.69 -8.20
N ALA A 186 -0.56 35.28 -7.44
CA ALA A 186 0.83 35.32 -7.88
C ALA A 186 1.13 34.27 -8.95
N ALA A 187 0.42 33.14 -8.93
CA ALA A 187 0.56 32.06 -9.89
C ALA A 187 -0.40 32.16 -11.10
N ARG A 188 -1.12 33.27 -11.24
CA ARG A 188 -2.09 33.45 -12.33
C ARG A 188 -1.38 33.62 -13.69
N PRO A 189 -2.01 33.21 -14.81
CA PRO A 189 -1.47 33.52 -16.13
C PRO A 189 -1.46 35.04 -16.35
N SER A 190 -0.32 35.61 -16.76
CA SER A 190 -0.13 37.07 -16.79
C SER A 190 -0.92 37.81 -17.87
N GLU A 191 -1.36 37.10 -18.92
CA GLU A 191 -2.07 37.68 -20.07
C GLU A 191 -3.58 37.38 -20.07
N GLU A 192 -4.08 36.70 -19.03
CA GLU A 192 -5.47 36.22 -18.96
C GLU A 192 -6.19 36.81 -17.75
N ASN A 193 -7.47 37.12 -17.90
CA ASN A 193 -8.31 37.65 -16.81
C ASN A 193 -9.00 36.55 -16.00
N PHE A 194 -8.36 35.39 -15.85
CA PHE A 194 -8.89 34.29 -15.04
C PHE A 194 -7.83 33.68 -14.13
N MET A 195 -8.29 33.04 -13.06
CA MET A 195 -7.50 32.22 -12.16
C MET A 195 -8.02 30.78 -12.17
N ILE A 196 -7.15 29.83 -11.82
CA ILE A 196 -7.50 28.42 -11.70
C ILE A 196 -7.72 28.11 -10.21
N PRO A 197 -8.94 27.76 -9.80
CA PRO A 197 -9.24 27.41 -8.42
C PRO A 197 -8.59 26.07 -8.07
N LYS A 198 -8.13 25.96 -6.82
CA LYS A 198 -7.55 24.74 -6.25
C LYS A 198 -8.14 24.46 -4.89
N LEU A 199 -8.47 23.20 -4.63
CA LEU A 199 -8.80 22.73 -3.29
C LEU A 199 -7.49 22.49 -2.52
N LEU A 200 -7.29 23.25 -1.45
CA LEU A 200 -6.13 23.14 -0.56
C LEU A 200 -6.42 22.26 0.66
N ILE A 201 -7.66 22.30 1.15
CA ILE A 201 -8.15 21.42 2.22
C ILE A 201 -9.36 20.67 1.69
N ILE A 202 -9.35 19.35 1.87
CA ILE A 202 -10.38 18.42 1.45
C ILE A 202 -10.59 17.42 2.59
N PRO A 203 -11.84 17.08 2.95
CA PRO A 203 -12.13 16.00 3.88
C PRO A 203 -11.61 14.64 3.37
N GLU A 204 -11.18 13.78 4.28
CA GLU A 204 -10.86 12.39 3.96
C GLU A 204 -12.12 11.59 3.58
N GLY A 205 -11.94 10.51 2.81
CA GLY A 205 -13.03 9.59 2.47
C GLY A 205 -13.94 10.03 1.32
N LEU A 206 -13.58 11.09 0.58
CA LEU A 206 -14.31 11.54 -0.61
C LEU A 206 -13.78 10.88 -1.88
N TYR A 207 -14.70 10.50 -2.77
CA TYR A 207 -14.37 9.99 -4.10
C TYR A 207 -14.85 10.94 -5.21
N HIS A 208 -14.23 10.85 -6.38
CA HIS A 208 -14.66 11.55 -7.61
C HIS A 208 -14.96 13.05 -7.42
N ILE A 209 -14.07 13.77 -6.75
CA ILE A 209 -14.23 15.21 -6.53
C ILE A 209 -14.07 15.96 -7.86
N GLU A 210 -15.08 16.74 -8.22
CA GLU A 210 -15.11 17.53 -9.44
C GLU A 210 -15.56 18.97 -9.14
N LEU A 211 -14.81 19.94 -9.70
CA LEU A 211 -15.16 21.34 -9.66
C LEU A 211 -15.97 21.67 -10.92
N LYS A 212 -17.19 22.19 -10.75
CA LYS A 212 -18.05 22.61 -11.87
C LYS A 212 -17.40 23.68 -12.75
N THR A 213 -16.56 24.52 -12.15
CA THR A 213 -15.87 25.62 -12.82
C THR A 213 -14.37 25.45 -12.65
N LYS A 214 -13.64 25.37 -13.78
CA LYS A 214 -12.18 25.18 -13.79
C LYS A 214 -11.39 26.48 -13.97
N LYS A 215 -12.07 27.59 -14.30
CA LYS A 215 -11.51 28.92 -14.48
C LYS A 215 -12.47 29.94 -13.90
N ILE A 216 -11.97 30.85 -13.07
CA ILE A 216 -12.74 31.93 -12.47
C ILE A 216 -12.23 33.25 -13.02
N GLU A 217 -13.12 34.05 -13.60
CA GLU A 217 -12.76 35.40 -14.03
C GLU A 217 -12.58 36.32 -12.82
N TYR A 218 -11.74 37.34 -12.95
CA TYR A 218 -11.59 38.33 -11.88
C TYR A 218 -11.64 39.76 -12.42
N LEU A 219 -12.13 40.69 -11.60
CA LEU A 219 -12.17 42.11 -11.86
C LEU A 219 -11.28 42.84 -10.85
N ILE A 220 -10.43 43.74 -11.32
CA ILE A 220 -9.60 44.61 -10.47
C ILE A 220 -10.27 45.98 -10.35
N PHE A 221 -10.44 46.45 -9.12
CA PHE A 221 -10.91 47.79 -8.78
C PHE A 221 -9.71 48.66 -8.41
N LYS A 222 -9.75 49.92 -8.88
CA LYS A 222 -8.73 50.95 -8.60
C LYS A 222 -9.33 52.04 -7.73
#